data_AF-A0A847AXK4-F1
#
_entry.id   AF-A0A847AXK4-F1
#
_cell.length_a   1.000
_cell.length_b   1.000
_cell.length_c   1.000
_cell.angle_alpha   90.00
_cell.angle_beta   90.00
_cell.angle_gamma   90.00
#
_symmetry.space_group_name_H-M   'P 1'
#
loop_
_entity.id
_entity.type
_entity.pdbx_description
1 polymer ?
#
loop_
_entity_poly.entity_id
_entity_poly.type
_entity_poly.pdbx_seq_one_letter_code
_entity_poly.pdbx_strand_id
1 'polypeptide(L)'
;MENTLSYIENHLLLKVNRTKTEVAYIGKIKFLGYGFYPSKDGIKFRVHTKSIGKMKARVKEITSRNNGLGYEKLKLKRKQFITGWVNYFKLADMKKLTKAIDQWLR
;
A
#
# COMPACT_ATOMS: atom_id res chain seq x y z
N MET A 1 -0.64 -7.05 26.49
CA MET A 1 0.11 -7.74 25.41
C MET A 1 0.76 -9.04 25.87
N GLU A 2 1.17 -9.16 27.13
CA GLU A 2 1.88 -10.35 27.65
C GLU A 2 1.07 -11.65 27.47
N ASN A 3 -0.25 -11.61 27.66
CA ASN A 3 -1.09 -12.81 27.56
C ASN A 3 -1.18 -13.35 26.12
N THR A 4 -1.31 -12.47 25.12
CA THR A 4 -1.40 -12.87 23.70
C THR A 4 -0.06 -13.36 23.15
N LEU A 5 1.05 -12.71 23.55
CA LEU A 5 2.40 -13.13 23.15
C LEU A 5 2.77 -14.47 23.79
N SER A 6 2.49 -14.63 25.09
CA SER A 6 2.71 -15.90 25.80
C SER A 6 1.94 -17.05 25.17
N TYR A 7 0.68 -16.83 24.75
CA TYR A 7 -0.08 -17.87 24.06
C TYR A 7 0.53 -18.27 22.72
N ILE A 8 0.94 -17.29 21.91
CA ILE A 8 1.53 -17.55 20.59
C ILE A 8 2.89 -18.26 20.71
N GLU A 9 3.72 -17.85 21.67
CA GLU A 9 5.06 -18.42 21.84
C GLU A 9 5.03 -19.77 22.57
N ASN A 10 4.18 -19.95 23.58
CA ASN A 10 4.19 -21.14 24.44
C ASN A 10 3.18 -22.22 24.03
N HIS A 11 1.98 -21.84 23.54
CA HIS A 11 0.97 -22.82 23.12
C HIS A 11 1.04 -23.13 21.62
N LEU A 12 1.24 -22.12 20.78
CA LEU A 12 1.33 -22.30 19.32
C LEU A 12 2.75 -22.54 18.82
N LEU A 13 3.77 -22.38 19.69
CA LEU A 13 5.19 -22.57 19.39
C LEU A 13 5.68 -21.70 18.21
N LEU A 14 5.10 -20.51 18.04
CA LEU A 14 5.45 -19.56 16.98
C LEU A 14 6.35 -18.45 17.53
N LYS A 15 7.43 -18.14 16.82
CA LYS A 15 8.34 -17.04 17.18
C LYS A 15 7.79 -15.69 16.73
N VAL A 16 7.54 -14.78 17.67
CA VAL A 16 7.08 -13.43 17.36
C VAL A 16 8.22 -12.56 16.85
N ASN A 17 7.96 -11.85 15.75
CA ASN A 17 8.91 -10.89 15.22
C ASN A 17 8.78 -9.54 15.95
N ARG A 18 9.63 -9.32 16.95
CA ARG A 18 9.65 -8.10 17.77
C ARG A 18 10.04 -6.83 17.01
N THR A 19 10.75 -6.94 15.87
CA THR A 19 11.08 -5.76 15.05
C THR A 19 9.91 -5.27 14.22
N LYS A 20 8.93 -6.13 13.93
CA LYS A 20 7.67 -5.78 13.23
C LYS A 20 6.52 -5.45 14.18
N THR A 21 6.64 -5.85 15.45
CA THR A 21 5.57 -5.72 16.46
C THR A 21 5.85 -4.49 17.29
N GLU A 22 5.15 -3.39 16.99
CA GLU A 22 5.30 -2.12 17.69
C GLU A 22 3.94 -1.62 18.21
N VAL A 23 3.95 -0.98 19.38
CA VAL A 23 2.85 -0.12 19.80
C VAL A 23 3.21 1.30 19.40
N ALA A 24 2.56 1.79 18.36
CA ALA A 24 2.78 3.12 17.84
C ALA A 24 1.45 3.88 17.71
N TYR A 25 1.54 5.19 17.61
CA TYR A 25 0.40 6.03 17.27
C TYR A 25 -0.20 5.60 15.93
N ILE A 26 -1.53 5.57 15.82
CA ILE A 26 -2.28 5.07 14.65
C ILE A 26 -1.82 5.70 13.32
N GLY A 27 -1.41 6.97 13.35
CA GLY A 27 -0.88 7.68 12.18
C GLY A 27 0.42 7.12 11.60
N LYS A 28 1.21 6.42 12.42
CA LYS A 28 2.51 5.84 12.07
C LYS A 28 2.40 4.35 11.70
N ILE A 29 1.27 3.71 12.02
CA ILE A 29 1.06 2.30 11.74
C ILE A 29 0.70 2.08 10.27
N LYS A 30 1.31 1.05 9.70
CA LYS A 30 1.00 0.49 8.39
C LYS A 30 0.30 -0.84 8.58
N PHE A 31 -0.85 -1.03 7.94
CA PHE A 31 -1.51 -2.33 7.89
C PHE A 31 -1.96 -2.65 6.47
N LEU A 32 -1.56 -3.80 5.93
CA LEU A 32 -1.90 -4.22 4.56
C LEU A 32 -1.65 -3.17 3.45
N GLY A 33 -0.67 -2.29 3.67
CA GLY A 33 -0.36 -1.22 2.72
C GLY A 33 -1.22 0.05 2.86
N TYR A 34 -2.19 0.04 3.77
CA TYR A 34 -2.90 1.21 4.26
C TYR A 34 -2.13 1.89 5.40
N GLY A 35 -2.31 3.19 5.52
CA GLY A 35 -2.05 3.96 6.71
C GLY A 35 -3.35 4.54 7.25
N PHE A 36 -3.32 4.99 8.48
CA PHE A 36 -4.49 5.51 9.17
C PHE A 36 -4.25 6.96 9.56
N TYR A 37 -5.32 7.72 9.75
CA TYR A 37 -5.25 9.05 10.35
C TYR A 37 -6.57 9.40 11.02
N PRO A 38 -6.56 10.10 12.17
CA PRO A 38 -7.79 10.59 12.78
C PRO A 38 -8.36 11.73 11.94
N SER A 39 -9.67 11.71 11.76
CA SER A 39 -10.48 12.75 11.15
C SER A 39 -11.64 13.11 12.09
N LYS A 40 -12.35 14.21 11.81
CA LYS A 40 -13.50 14.65 12.61
C LYS A 40 -14.60 13.58 12.68
N ASP A 41 -14.73 12.78 11.62
CA ASP A 41 -15.72 11.70 11.49
C ASP A 41 -15.18 10.33 11.97
N GLY A 42 -14.03 10.29 12.65
CA GLY A 42 -13.37 9.05 13.09
C GLY A 42 -12.08 8.73 12.31
N ILE A 43 -11.62 7.48 12.38
CA ILE A 43 -10.37 7.05 11.73
C ILE A 43 -10.62 6.82 10.24
N LYS A 44 -9.89 7.54 9.40
CA LYS A 44 -9.91 7.38 7.94
C LYS A 44 -8.68 6.66 7.44
N PHE A 45 -8.83 6.02 6.28
CA PHE A 45 -7.77 5.28 5.61
C PHE A 45 -7.05 6.18 4.60
N ARG A 46 -5.73 6.00 4.51
CA ARG A 46 -4.89 6.56 3.44
C ARG A 46 -4.03 5.46 2.85
N VAL A 47 -3.54 5.65 1.64
CA VAL A 47 -2.52 4.75 1.09
C VAL A 47 -1.19 5.04 1.77
N HIS A 48 -0.53 4.01 2.29
CA HIS A 48 0.76 4.20 2.94
C HIS A 48 1.85 4.58 1.92
N THR A 49 2.79 5.44 2.31
CA THR A 49 3.88 5.95 1.44
C THR A 49 4.67 4.84 0.76
N LYS A 50 4.99 3.77 1.50
CA LYS A 50 5.64 2.56 0.94
C LYS A 50 4.83 1.92 -0.20
N SER A 51 3.51 1.87 -0.12
CA SER A 51 2.64 1.30 -1.16
C SER A 51 2.60 2.21 -2.39
N ILE A 52 2.60 3.52 -2.20
CA ILE A 52 2.71 4.52 -3.28
C ILE A 52 4.06 4.36 -4.00
N GLY A 53 5.16 4.19 -3.26
CA GLY A 53 6.48 3.95 -3.84
C GLY A 53 6.51 2.68 -4.71
N LYS A 54 5.94 1.58 -4.20
CA LYS A 54 5.81 0.33 -4.97
C LYS A 54 4.98 0.51 -6.24
N MET A 55 3.89 1.28 -6.16
CA MET A 55 3.07 1.58 -7.32
C MET A 55 3.85 2.36 -8.38
N LYS A 56 4.56 3.44 -7.99
CA LYS A 56 5.39 4.23 -8.90
C LYS A 56 6.50 3.40 -9.54
N ALA A 57 7.18 2.56 -8.76
CA ALA A 57 8.20 1.64 -9.27
C ALA A 57 7.63 0.69 -10.33
N ARG A 58 6.47 0.08 -10.05
CA ARG A 58 5.82 -0.84 -10.98
C ARG A 58 5.36 -0.16 -12.26
N VAL A 59 4.83 1.07 -12.17
CA VAL A 59 4.46 1.84 -13.36
C VAL A 59 5.69 2.16 -14.19
N LYS A 60 6.79 2.59 -13.55
CA LYS A 60 8.08 2.85 -14.24
C LYS A 60 8.63 1.61 -14.94
N GLU A 61 8.52 0.43 -14.34
CA GLU A 61 8.88 -0.84 -14.97
C GLU A 61 8.03 -1.12 -16.21
N ILE A 62 6.71 -0.91 -16.13
CA ILE A 62 5.80 -1.12 -17.27
C ILE A 62 6.12 -0.15 -18.41
N THR A 63 6.42 1.11 -18.10
CA THR A 63 6.76 2.16 -19.08
C THR A 63 8.25 2.19 -19.47
N SER A 64 9.05 1.23 -19.00
CA SER A 64 10.49 1.20 -19.29
C SER A 64 10.74 1.00 -20.78
N ARG A 65 11.70 1.76 -21.33
CA ARG A 65 12.11 1.68 -22.75
C ARG A 65 12.69 0.31 -23.14
N ASN A 66 13.14 -0.48 -22.18
CA ASN A 66 13.71 -1.82 -22.42
C ASN A 66 12.65 -2.93 -22.49
N ASN A 67 11.36 -2.60 -22.43
CA ASN A 67 10.31 -3.57 -22.71
C ASN A 67 10.07 -3.60 -24.22
N GLY A 68 10.46 -4.69 -24.90
CA GLY A 68 10.10 -4.97 -26.30
C GLY A 68 8.59 -5.21 -26.53
N LEU A 69 7.73 -4.59 -25.72
CA LEU A 69 6.29 -4.69 -25.77
C LEU A 69 5.74 -3.60 -26.70
N GLY A 70 4.92 -4.00 -27.69
CA GLY A 70 4.20 -3.04 -28.53
C GLY A 70 3.32 -2.09 -27.72
N TYR A 71 3.11 -0.89 -28.27
CA TYR A 71 2.39 0.22 -27.61
C TYR A 71 1.02 -0.18 -27.04
N GLU A 72 0.25 -0.97 -27.79
CA GLU A 72 -1.07 -1.47 -27.37
C GLU A 72 -0.99 -2.38 -26.14
N LYS A 73 -0.01 -3.30 -26.11
CA LYS A 73 0.21 -4.20 -24.95
C LYS A 73 0.64 -3.41 -23.72
N LEU A 74 1.44 -2.35 -23.90
CA LEU A 74 1.84 -1.45 -22.82
C LEU A 74 0.64 -0.68 -22.26
N LYS A 75 -0.20 -0.11 -23.13
CA LYS A 75 -1.42 0.60 -22.75
C LYS A 75 -2.37 -0.31 -21.96
N LEU A 76 -2.54 -1.56 -22.41
CA LEU A 76 -3.36 -2.56 -21.72
C LEU A 76 -2.81 -2.91 -20.33
N LYS A 77 -1.52 -3.25 -20.23
CA LYS A 77 -0.87 -3.58 -18.94
C LYS A 77 -0.96 -2.44 -17.95
N ARG A 78 -0.73 -1.20 -18.41
CA ARG A 78 -0.85 0.00 -17.58
C ARG A 78 -2.29 0.17 -17.07
N LYS A 79 -3.29 0.04 -17.95
CA LYS A 79 -4.71 0.13 -17.56
C LYS A 79 -5.07 -0.92 -16.51
N GLN A 80 -4.73 -2.19 -16.76
CA GLN A 80 -5.02 -3.29 -15.83
C GLN A 80 -4.39 -3.07 -14.46
N PHE A 81 -3.11 -2.66 -14.43
CA PHE A 81 -2.42 -2.37 -13.17
C PHE A 81 -3.08 -1.24 -12.39
N ILE A 82 -3.38 -0.12 -13.04
CA ILE A 82 -4.01 1.04 -12.39
C ILE A 82 -5.40 0.66 -11.86
N THR A 83 -6.23 -0.01 -12.68
CA THR A 83 -7.56 -0.46 -12.26
C THR A 83 -7.49 -1.39 -11.05
N GLY A 84 -6.62 -2.40 -11.07
CA GLY A 84 -6.44 -3.31 -9.95
C GLY A 84 -5.98 -2.61 -8.67
N TRP A 85 -5.07 -1.64 -8.81
CA TRP A 85 -4.54 -0.89 -7.69
C TRP A 85 -5.58 0.04 -7.05
N VAL A 86 -6.36 0.76 -7.86
CA VAL A 86 -7.46 1.62 -7.38
C VAL A 86 -8.55 0.77 -6.70
N ASN A 87 -8.89 -0.39 -7.26
CA ASN A 87 -9.86 -1.30 -6.66
C ASN A 87 -9.38 -1.83 -5.30
N TYR A 88 -8.10 -2.18 -5.17
CA TYR A 88 -7.53 -2.62 -3.91
C TYR A 88 -7.58 -1.53 -2.83
N PHE A 89 -7.28 -0.28 -3.20
CA PHE A 89 -7.25 0.87 -2.29
C PHE A 89 -8.56 1.66 -2.21
N LYS A 90 -9.69 1.11 -2.68
CA LYS A 90 -10.98 1.81 -2.77
C LYS A 90 -11.47 2.48 -1.48
N LEU A 91 -11.04 1.98 -0.32
CA LEU A 91 -11.41 2.48 1.01
C LEU A 91 -10.54 3.67 1.46
N ALA A 92 -9.39 3.91 0.81
CA ALA A 92 -8.49 5.00 1.15
C ALA A 92 -8.98 6.32 0.55
N ASP A 93 -8.76 7.41 1.28
CA ASP A 93 -8.86 8.73 0.68
C ASP A 93 -7.73 8.92 -0.34
N MET A 94 -8.11 8.83 -1.61
CA MET A 94 -7.18 8.86 -2.74
C MET A 94 -7.28 10.14 -3.56
N LYS A 95 -8.18 11.09 -3.27
CA LYS A 95 -8.41 12.26 -4.15
C LYS A 95 -7.13 13.07 -4.43
N LYS A 96 -6.39 13.40 -3.38
CA LYS A 96 -5.11 14.14 -3.52
C LYS A 96 -4.04 13.28 -4.18
N LEU A 97 -4.04 11.99 -3.86
CA LEU A 97 -3.05 11.04 -4.33
C LEU A 97 -3.20 10.75 -5.83
N THR A 98 -4.41 10.52 -6.32
CA THR A 98 -4.68 10.29 -7.75
C THR A 98 -4.33 11.51 -8.58
N LYS A 99 -4.62 12.73 -8.10
CA LYS A 99 -4.21 13.97 -8.78
C LYS A 99 -2.68 14.09 -8.87
N ALA A 100 -1.96 13.81 -7.80
CA ALA A 100 -0.50 13.84 -7.79
C ALA A 100 0.13 12.75 -8.69
N ILE A 101 -0.51 11.58 -8.77
CA ILE A 101 -0.06 10.49 -9.65
C ILE A 101 -0.34 10.82 -11.12
N ASP A 102 -1.50 11.38 -11.45
CA ASP A 102 -1.83 11.83 -12.82
C ASP A 102 -0.81 12.87 -13.31
N GLN A 103 -0.47 13.85 -12.46
CA GLN A 103 0.57 14.84 -12.75
C GLN A 103 1.95 14.22 -12.95
N TRP A 104 2.30 13.17 -12.20
CA TRP A 104 3.57 12.47 -12.34
C TRP A 104 3.63 11.58 -13.59
N LEU A 105 2.48 11.17 -14.13
CA LEU A 105 2.38 10.32 -15.32
C LEU A 105 2.35 11.09 -16.64
N ARG A 106 1.99 12.38 -16.59
CA ARG A 106 2.10 13.31 -17.73
C ARG A 106 3.55 13.70 -17.95
#